data_AF-A0A6C0EC02-F1
#
_entry.id   AF-A0A6C0EC02-F1
#
_cell.length_a   1.000
_cell.length_b   1.000
_cell.length_c   1.000
_cell.angle_alpha   90.00
_cell.angle_beta   90.00
_cell.angle_gamma   90.00
#
_symmetry.space_group_name_H-M   'P 1'
#
loop_
_entity.id
_entity.type
_entity.pdbx_description
1 polymer ?
#
loop_
_entity_poly.entity_id
_entity_poly.type
_entity_poly.pdbx_seq_one_letter_code
_entity_poly.pdbx_strand_id
1 'polypeptide(L)'
;MDLLYNDTDFDLFQENIKEILNEITKIKNESFEPTKKEQDEVMQLILKFVRETKRKVYGGYALNKLIIEKNSKDAIYTELESPDIDFYSPEPIKDIIKLCNTISDAGYKSIIGKEALHKETYSIFVNGHLYCDISYVPRNIYNHMPFKMIEDISYIHPHFMTIDYFRMLTDPLVSYWRIDKGFKRFILLQKYYPLPRSNVPININGGDDRIDYALSLCYEFIKNRSTCTAVGFYAYNYYLNESGIIESKRNEKFKILDTPNYEIISTNYRDDARELISTLTTKFNLKFPSGGISSQEHYPWFQYTDFSVNIYLDDDLIATVYGNGHRCVPYHEVKAVDFAKGHVKKDSGKIRIGTFSQTMLIGLINVMRARTNDNKDDMNLHYTFLSHMIEIRNYYLRRNNLNIFNSGLFRDFVVRCMGKTMTLEMERQLRIDFRRKNKKPIQFKYDPSTERKDDSSYIFANSSGNAINNDKNLKLTDEAKEILLEEENEETETETEGQSVKNDVVTKNTKETEIDTMNTSDLDFDE
;
A
#
# COMPACT_ATOMS: atom_id res chain seq x y z
N MET A 1 -13.68 49.53 23.06
CA MET A 1 -14.79 48.88 22.35
C MET A 1 -15.15 47.68 23.20
N ASP A 2 -16.34 47.66 23.77
CA ASP A 2 -16.75 46.55 24.65
C ASP A 2 -17.07 45.35 23.75
N LEU A 3 -16.28 44.30 23.89
CA LEU A 3 -16.45 43.05 23.13
C LEU A 3 -17.36 42.11 23.93
N LEU A 4 -18.26 41.42 23.23
CA LEU A 4 -19.12 40.39 23.83
C LEU A 4 -18.31 39.20 24.39
N TYR A 5 -17.20 38.87 23.74
CA TYR A 5 -16.22 37.87 24.17
C TYR A 5 -14.81 38.43 23.98
N ASN A 6 -13.92 38.18 24.92
CA ASN A 6 -12.52 38.60 24.90
C ASN A 6 -11.56 37.39 24.85
N ASP A 7 -10.25 37.66 24.79
CA ASP A 7 -9.22 36.61 24.68
C ASP A 7 -9.25 35.64 25.88
N THR A 8 -9.56 36.12 27.09
CA THR A 8 -9.72 35.28 28.28
C THR A 8 -10.91 34.32 28.12
N ASP A 9 -12.02 34.76 27.52
CA ASP A 9 -13.17 33.89 27.26
C ASP A 9 -12.82 32.80 26.24
N PHE A 10 -11.99 33.12 25.24
CA PHE A 10 -11.52 32.15 24.25
C PHE A 10 -10.61 31.10 24.89
N ASP A 11 -9.68 31.49 25.76
CA ASP A 11 -8.81 30.56 26.48
C ASP A 11 -9.64 29.63 27.39
N LEU A 12 -10.59 30.18 28.16
CA LEU A 12 -11.53 29.39 28.95
C LEU A 12 -12.34 28.42 28.08
N PHE A 13 -12.79 28.85 26.90
CA PHE A 13 -13.48 27.96 25.96
C PHE A 13 -12.59 26.79 25.53
N GLN A 14 -11.33 27.03 25.17
CA GLN A 14 -10.40 25.97 24.75
C GLN A 14 -10.12 24.96 25.86
N GLU A 15 -10.06 25.41 27.12
CA GLU A 15 -9.85 24.54 28.29
C GLU A 15 -11.06 23.63 28.56
N ASN A 16 -12.28 24.12 28.32
CA ASN A 16 -13.53 23.46 28.76
C ASN A 16 -14.30 22.75 27.63
N ILE A 17 -14.07 23.09 26.35
CA ILE A 17 -14.85 22.56 25.22
C ILE A 17 -14.86 21.03 25.16
N LYS A 18 -13.77 20.37 25.54
CA LYS A 18 -13.68 18.90 25.52
C LYS A 18 -14.68 18.25 26.48
N GLU A 19 -14.85 18.80 27.68
CA GLU A 19 -15.79 18.26 28.68
C GLU A 19 -17.24 18.48 28.21
N ILE A 20 -17.54 19.68 27.71
CA ILE A 20 -18.85 20.01 27.12
C ILE A 20 -19.21 19.04 25.98
N LEU A 21 -18.26 18.76 25.07
CA LEU A 21 -18.48 17.81 23.98
C LEU A 21 -18.71 16.37 24.47
N ASN A 22 -18.07 15.96 25.56
CA ASN A 22 -18.31 14.65 26.17
C ASN A 22 -19.72 14.57 26.78
N GLU A 23 -20.18 15.61 27.47
CA GLU A 23 -21.54 15.67 28.02
C GLU A 23 -22.59 15.62 26.90
N ILE A 24 -22.41 16.39 25.84
CA ILE A 24 -23.28 16.35 24.65
C ILE A 24 -23.32 14.94 24.06
N THR A 25 -22.17 14.26 23.98
CA THR A 25 -22.08 12.90 23.43
C THR A 25 -22.82 11.89 24.31
N LYS A 26 -22.71 11.98 25.64
CA LYS A 26 -23.48 11.13 26.58
C LYS A 26 -24.98 11.30 26.37
N ILE A 27 -25.46 12.54 26.30
CA ILE A 27 -26.89 12.84 26.07
C ILE A 27 -27.34 12.25 24.73
N LYS A 28 -26.57 12.45 23.65
CA LYS A 28 -26.90 11.88 22.33
C LYS A 28 -26.97 10.36 22.36
N ASN A 29 -26.01 9.71 23.01
CA ASN A 29 -25.93 8.25 23.11
C ASN A 29 -27.17 7.63 23.81
N GLU A 30 -27.83 8.39 24.68
CA GLU A 30 -29.03 7.94 25.40
C GLU A 30 -30.34 8.35 24.73
N SER A 31 -30.38 9.51 24.07
CA SER A 31 -31.63 10.13 23.63
C SER A 31 -31.88 10.14 22.12
N PHE A 32 -30.84 9.90 21.29
CA PHE A 32 -30.97 9.93 19.83
C PHE A 32 -30.94 8.50 19.28
N GLU A 33 -31.78 8.21 18.28
CA GLU A 33 -31.75 6.95 17.54
C GLU A 33 -30.70 6.98 16.41
N PRO A 34 -29.89 5.92 16.21
CA PRO A 34 -29.78 4.74 17.06
C PRO A 34 -29.06 5.06 18.38
N THR A 35 -29.60 4.57 19.50
CA THR A 35 -28.97 4.75 20.83
C THR A 35 -27.65 3.99 20.90
N LYS A 36 -26.79 4.31 21.88
CA LYS A 36 -25.53 3.56 22.09
C LYS A 36 -25.77 2.07 22.30
N LYS A 37 -26.85 1.70 23.00
CA LYS A 37 -27.24 0.30 23.17
C LYS A 37 -27.54 -0.37 21.83
N GLU A 38 -28.36 0.27 21.00
CA GLU A 38 -28.66 -0.24 19.65
C GLU A 38 -27.38 -0.35 18.80
N GLN A 39 -26.52 0.67 18.87
CA GLN A 39 -25.25 0.66 18.16
C GLN A 39 -24.39 -0.54 18.58
N ASP A 40 -24.24 -0.77 19.89
CA ASP A 40 -23.44 -1.87 20.41
C ASP A 40 -24.02 -3.23 19.99
N GLU A 41 -25.35 -3.41 20.02
CA GLU A 41 -25.98 -4.66 19.59
C GLU A 41 -25.76 -4.96 18.09
N VAL A 42 -25.92 -3.96 17.22
CA VAL A 42 -25.63 -4.11 15.77
C VAL A 42 -24.15 -4.40 15.53
N MET A 43 -23.26 -3.74 16.27
CA MET A 43 -21.82 -4.00 16.20
C MET A 43 -21.46 -5.42 16.63
N GLN A 44 -22.15 -5.99 17.63
CA GLN A 44 -21.96 -7.39 18.01
C GLN A 44 -22.38 -8.37 16.91
N LEU A 45 -23.44 -8.07 16.15
CA LEU A 45 -23.82 -8.88 14.99
C LEU A 45 -22.73 -8.87 13.91
N ILE A 46 -22.14 -7.71 13.65
CA ILE A 46 -21.03 -7.55 12.69
C ILE A 46 -19.79 -8.30 13.18
N LEU A 47 -19.39 -8.14 14.44
CA LEU A 47 -18.24 -8.85 15.01
C LEU A 47 -18.44 -10.37 15.01
N LYS A 48 -19.67 -10.84 15.29
CA LYS A 48 -20.02 -12.26 15.19
C LYS A 48 -19.85 -12.76 13.76
N PHE A 49 -20.38 -12.05 12.77
CA PHE A 49 -20.21 -12.40 11.37
C PHE A 49 -18.74 -12.46 10.97
N VAL A 50 -17.95 -11.43 11.31
CA VAL A 50 -16.51 -11.36 11.00
C VAL A 50 -15.76 -12.54 11.61
N ARG A 51 -16.08 -12.92 12.86
CA ARG A 51 -15.50 -14.08 13.55
C ARG A 51 -15.83 -15.40 12.86
N GLU A 52 -17.07 -15.58 12.43
CA GLU A 52 -17.55 -16.80 11.77
C GLU A 52 -16.99 -16.94 10.35
N THR A 53 -16.86 -15.83 9.63
CA THR A 53 -16.38 -15.79 8.24
C THR A 53 -14.86 -15.59 8.14
N LYS A 54 -14.17 -15.41 9.27
CA LYS A 54 -12.73 -15.16 9.38
C LYS A 54 -12.28 -14.00 8.48
N ARG A 55 -13.09 -12.95 8.40
CA ARG A 55 -12.73 -11.70 7.72
C ARG A 55 -11.68 -10.94 8.51
N LYS A 56 -10.84 -10.19 7.80
CA LYS A 56 -9.70 -9.50 8.39
C LYS A 56 -10.03 -8.04 8.67
N VAL A 57 -10.15 -7.66 9.94
CA VAL A 57 -10.46 -6.28 10.38
C VAL A 57 -9.23 -5.39 10.20
N TYR A 58 -9.41 -4.18 9.67
CA TYR A 58 -8.36 -3.19 9.48
C TYR A 58 -8.77 -1.82 10.05
N GLY A 59 -8.01 -0.77 9.72
CA GLY A 59 -8.39 0.60 10.02
C GLY A 59 -8.28 0.98 11.50
N GLY A 60 -9.09 1.95 11.90
CA GLY A 60 -9.03 2.50 13.26
C GLY A 60 -9.44 1.49 14.32
N TYR A 61 -10.47 0.68 14.06
CA TYR A 61 -10.93 -0.35 15.00
C TYR A 61 -9.84 -1.39 15.27
N ALA A 62 -9.20 -1.91 14.20
CA ALA A 62 -8.09 -2.86 14.35
C ALA A 62 -6.92 -2.26 15.12
N LEU A 63 -6.50 -1.03 14.79
CA LEU A 63 -5.43 -0.36 15.53
C LEU A 63 -5.77 -0.28 17.02
N ASN A 64 -6.98 0.16 17.35
CA ASN A 64 -7.39 0.31 18.75
C ASN A 64 -7.27 -1.01 19.52
N LYS A 65 -7.74 -2.12 18.93
CA LYS A 65 -7.66 -3.44 19.55
C LYS A 65 -6.22 -3.91 19.74
N LEU A 66 -5.37 -3.72 18.74
CA LEU A 66 -3.94 -4.04 18.80
C LEU A 66 -3.19 -3.19 19.84
N ILE A 67 -3.56 -1.92 20.02
CA ILE A 67 -2.98 -1.06 21.05
C ILE A 67 -3.46 -1.47 22.44
N ILE A 68 -4.76 -1.71 22.63
CA ILE A 68 -5.32 -2.11 23.93
C ILE A 68 -4.68 -3.40 24.44
N GLU A 69 -4.42 -4.36 23.54
CA GLU A 69 -3.73 -5.60 23.88
C GLU A 69 -2.33 -5.37 24.46
N LYS A 70 -1.63 -4.30 24.03
CA LYS A 70 -0.32 -3.92 24.56
C LYS A 70 -0.40 -3.00 25.77
N ASN A 71 -1.31 -2.03 25.72
CA ASN A 71 -1.56 -1.05 26.77
C ASN A 71 -2.92 -0.37 26.58
N SER A 72 -3.89 -0.73 27.43
CA SER A 72 -5.24 -0.15 27.40
C SER A 72 -5.31 1.36 27.64
N LYS A 73 -4.30 1.97 28.30
CA LYS A 73 -4.27 3.42 28.55
C LYS A 73 -4.04 4.26 27.30
N ASP A 74 -3.50 3.65 26.25
CA ASP A 74 -3.19 4.32 24.98
C ASP A 74 -4.29 4.07 23.93
N ALA A 75 -5.47 3.57 24.34
CA ALA A 75 -6.62 3.40 23.45
C ALA A 75 -6.91 4.69 22.66
N ILE A 76 -7.21 4.55 21.37
CA ILE A 76 -7.44 5.68 20.47
C ILE A 76 -8.90 6.12 20.41
N TYR A 77 -9.79 5.36 21.05
CA TYR A 77 -11.21 5.65 21.20
C TYR A 77 -11.59 5.61 22.68
N THR A 78 -12.49 6.49 23.07
CA THR A 78 -13.10 6.54 24.40
C THR A 78 -14.31 5.63 24.49
N GLU A 79 -14.79 5.35 25.71
CA GLU A 79 -16.01 4.55 25.96
C GLU A 79 -17.29 5.19 25.39
N LEU A 80 -17.26 6.50 25.14
CA LEU A 80 -18.38 7.25 24.55
C LEU A 80 -18.48 7.07 23.04
N GLU A 81 -17.41 6.62 22.39
CA GLU A 81 -17.35 6.48 20.94
C GLU A 81 -17.78 5.08 20.49
N SER A 82 -18.50 5.02 19.36
CA SER A 82 -18.83 3.79 18.63
C SER A 82 -18.12 3.84 17.28
N PRO A 83 -16.83 3.47 17.20
CA PRO A 83 -16.13 3.46 15.93
C PRO A 83 -16.72 2.38 15.00
N ASP A 84 -16.76 2.67 13.71
CA ASP A 84 -17.08 1.71 12.66
C ASP A 84 -16.06 0.54 12.61
N ILE A 85 -16.51 -0.61 12.12
CA ILE A 85 -15.64 -1.78 11.86
C ILE A 85 -15.34 -1.86 10.37
N ASP A 86 -14.08 -1.66 10.00
CA ASP A 86 -13.62 -1.86 8.63
C ASP A 86 -13.04 -3.27 8.48
N PHE A 87 -13.43 -4.03 7.47
CA PHE A 87 -12.82 -5.34 7.22
C PHE A 87 -12.64 -5.68 5.73
N TYR A 88 -11.59 -6.42 5.44
CA TYR A 88 -11.28 -6.93 4.11
C TYR A 88 -12.06 -8.20 3.82
N SER A 89 -12.47 -8.34 2.56
CA SER A 89 -13.14 -9.53 2.04
C SER A 89 -12.79 -9.78 0.58
N PRO A 90 -12.59 -11.05 0.17
CA PRO A 90 -12.54 -11.40 -1.25
C PRO A 90 -13.91 -11.41 -1.93
N GLU A 91 -15.01 -11.32 -1.16
CA GLU A 91 -16.38 -11.40 -1.69
C GLU A 91 -17.29 -10.35 -1.00
N PRO A 92 -16.95 -9.05 -1.05
CA PRO A 92 -17.61 -8.03 -0.23
C PRO A 92 -19.08 -7.79 -0.60
N ILE A 93 -19.51 -8.04 -1.86
CA ILE A 93 -20.95 -7.99 -2.22
C ILE A 93 -21.74 -9.11 -1.54
N LYS A 94 -21.17 -10.32 -1.46
CA LYS A 94 -21.85 -11.44 -0.79
C LYS A 94 -21.94 -11.19 0.71
N ASP A 95 -20.84 -10.71 1.28
CA ASP A 95 -20.78 -10.40 2.70
C ASP A 95 -21.75 -9.27 3.08
N ILE A 96 -21.84 -8.19 2.28
CA ILE A 96 -22.76 -7.08 2.58
C ILE A 96 -24.22 -7.52 2.50
N ILE A 97 -24.60 -8.35 1.52
CA ILE A 97 -25.95 -8.91 1.41
C ILE A 97 -26.27 -9.75 2.64
N LYS A 98 -25.37 -10.68 3.01
CA LYS A 98 -25.57 -11.58 4.15
C LYS A 98 -25.65 -10.83 5.47
N LEU A 99 -24.81 -9.82 5.69
CA LEU A 99 -24.85 -8.97 6.87
C LEU A 99 -26.15 -8.15 6.93
N CYS A 100 -26.56 -7.51 5.84
CA CYS A 100 -27.82 -6.77 5.80
C CYS A 100 -29.02 -7.67 6.14
N ASN A 101 -29.06 -8.90 5.60
CA ASN A 101 -30.08 -9.88 5.94
C ASN A 101 -30.02 -10.28 7.43
N THR A 102 -28.83 -10.51 7.96
CA THR A 102 -28.62 -10.92 9.37
C THR A 102 -29.09 -9.83 10.34
N ILE A 103 -28.80 -8.56 10.04
CA ILE A 103 -29.25 -7.41 10.82
C ILE A 103 -30.78 -7.24 10.70
N SER A 104 -31.34 -7.47 9.52
CA SER A 104 -32.79 -7.42 9.29
C SER A 104 -33.52 -8.52 10.07
N ASP A 105 -32.98 -9.74 10.10
CA ASP A 105 -33.56 -10.87 10.83
C ASP A 105 -33.50 -10.67 12.35
N ALA A 106 -32.55 -9.87 12.84
CA ALA A 106 -32.49 -9.43 14.24
C ALA A 106 -33.54 -8.36 14.61
N GLY A 107 -34.33 -7.89 13.64
CA GLY A 107 -35.46 -6.96 13.87
C GLY A 107 -35.14 -5.48 13.66
N TYR A 108 -33.90 -5.13 13.29
CA TYR A 108 -33.53 -3.76 12.94
C TYR A 108 -34.11 -3.36 11.58
N LYS A 109 -34.31 -2.05 11.38
CA LYS A 109 -34.97 -1.48 10.20
C LYS A 109 -34.07 -0.46 9.50
N SER A 110 -34.51 -0.02 8.32
CA SER A 110 -33.82 1.01 7.53
C SER A 110 -32.37 0.64 7.22
N ILE A 111 -32.16 -0.62 6.82
CA ILE A 111 -30.86 -1.21 6.54
C ILE A 111 -30.51 -0.96 5.08
N ILE A 112 -29.36 -0.33 4.82
CA ILE A 112 -28.90 -0.06 3.47
C ILE A 112 -27.43 -0.47 3.36
N GLY A 113 -27.16 -1.46 2.54
CA GLY A 113 -25.81 -1.73 2.02
C GLY A 113 -25.60 -0.97 0.71
N LYS A 114 -24.52 -0.21 0.56
CA LYS A 114 -24.24 0.52 -0.69
C LYS A 114 -22.75 0.71 -0.95
N GLU A 115 -22.36 1.00 -2.18
CA GLU A 115 -20.97 1.41 -2.48
C GLU A 115 -20.59 2.63 -1.66
N ALA A 116 -19.37 2.62 -1.12
CA ALA A 116 -18.76 3.74 -0.42
C ALA A 116 -18.20 4.79 -1.40
N LEU A 117 -17.52 5.81 -0.87
CA LEU A 117 -16.82 6.79 -1.67
C LEU A 117 -15.62 6.17 -2.39
N HIS A 118 -14.82 5.39 -1.64
CA HIS A 118 -13.70 4.62 -2.16
C HIS A 118 -14.19 3.48 -3.06
N LYS A 119 -13.51 3.28 -4.20
CA LYS A 119 -13.81 2.19 -5.15
C LYS A 119 -13.64 0.84 -4.42
N GLU A 120 -14.51 -0.12 -4.75
CA GLU A 120 -14.51 -1.50 -4.21
C GLU A 120 -14.70 -1.63 -2.68
N THR A 121 -15.13 -0.56 -2.03
CA THR A 121 -15.57 -0.56 -0.62
C THR A 121 -17.09 -0.40 -0.56
N TYR A 122 -17.72 -1.11 0.37
CA TYR A 122 -19.17 -1.13 0.55
C TYR A 122 -19.53 -0.92 2.02
N SER A 123 -20.48 -0.03 2.26
CA SER A 123 -20.84 0.45 3.59
C SER A 123 -22.23 -0.06 4.01
N ILE A 124 -22.38 -0.49 5.25
CA ILE A 124 -23.68 -0.80 5.86
C ILE A 124 -24.14 0.36 6.73
N PHE A 125 -25.34 0.83 6.45
CA PHE A 125 -26.06 1.81 7.27
C PHE A 125 -27.27 1.15 7.92
N VAL A 126 -27.51 1.43 9.19
CA VAL A 126 -28.74 1.07 9.91
C VAL A 126 -29.28 2.32 10.56
N ASN A 127 -30.55 2.66 10.30
CA ASN A 127 -31.17 3.91 10.74
C ASN A 127 -30.33 5.16 10.37
N GLY A 128 -29.65 5.12 9.21
CA GLY A 128 -28.80 6.21 8.73
C GLY A 128 -27.42 6.33 9.38
N HIS A 129 -27.11 5.52 10.40
CA HIS A 129 -25.79 5.45 11.01
C HIS A 129 -24.89 4.44 10.30
N LEU A 130 -23.62 4.78 10.06
CA LEU A 130 -22.62 3.89 9.44
C LEU A 130 -22.06 2.93 10.49
N TYR A 131 -22.03 1.64 10.18
CA TYR A 131 -21.55 0.60 11.11
C TYR A 131 -20.28 -0.11 10.65
N CYS A 132 -20.16 -0.39 9.36
CA CYS A 132 -18.99 -1.07 8.82
C CYS A 132 -18.77 -0.75 7.35
N ASP A 133 -17.49 -0.77 6.96
CA ASP A 133 -17.03 -0.80 5.58
C ASP A 133 -16.41 -2.17 5.26
N ILE A 134 -16.74 -2.70 4.09
CA ILE A 134 -16.29 -3.98 3.57
C ILE A 134 -15.52 -3.72 2.28
N SER A 135 -14.22 -3.94 2.30
CA SER A 135 -13.34 -3.63 1.17
C SER A 135 -12.87 -4.88 0.44
N TYR A 136 -12.98 -4.88 -0.88
CA TYR A 136 -12.48 -5.95 -1.73
C TYR A 136 -10.96 -6.14 -1.57
N VAL A 137 -10.52 -7.40 -1.56
CA VAL A 137 -9.11 -7.78 -1.71
C VAL A 137 -9.07 -9.05 -2.58
N PRO A 138 -8.28 -9.07 -3.67
CA PRO A 138 -8.07 -10.29 -4.46
C PRO A 138 -7.67 -11.48 -3.62
N ARG A 139 -8.18 -12.67 -3.93
CA ARG A 139 -8.07 -13.84 -3.05
C ARG A 139 -6.61 -14.27 -2.82
N ASN A 140 -5.76 -14.15 -3.84
CA ASN A 140 -4.33 -14.44 -3.73
C ASN A 140 -3.66 -13.56 -2.67
N ILE A 141 -3.97 -12.26 -2.65
CA ILE A 141 -3.42 -11.31 -1.66
C ILE A 141 -4.09 -11.53 -0.30
N TYR A 142 -5.43 -11.64 -0.27
CA TYR A 142 -6.19 -11.81 0.96
C TYR A 142 -5.68 -12.99 1.79
N ASN A 143 -5.42 -14.14 1.17
CA ASN A 143 -4.98 -15.34 1.88
C ASN A 143 -3.61 -15.17 2.55
N HIS A 144 -2.72 -14.34 1.99
CA HIS A 144 -1.35 -14.13 2.49
C HIS A 144 -1.20 -12.88 3.37
N MET A 145 -2.26 -12.06 3.51
CA MET A 145 -2.26 -10.91 4.41
C MET A 145 -1.89 -11.33 5.84
N PRO A 146 -0.84 -10.74 6.45
CA PRO A 146 -0.49 -11.03 7.82
C PRO A 146 -1.56 -10.44 8.76
N PHE A 147 -1.87 -11.17 9.83
CA PHE A 147 -2.84 -10.76 10.84
C PHE A 147 -2.43 -11.25 12.23
N LYS A 148 -2.98 -10.62 13.25
CA LYS A 148 -2.94 -11.08 14.63
C LYS A 148 -4.35 -11.47 15.08
N MET A 149 -4.47 -12.58 15.79
CA MET A 149 -5.75 -13.06 16.30
C MET A 149 -5.99 -12.55 17.73
N ILE A 150 -7.11 -11.88 17.97
CA ILE A 150 -7.56 -11.47 19.30
C ILE A 150 -9.05 -11.82 19.39
N GLU A 151 -9.46 -12.57 20.42
CA GLU A 151 -10.87 -12.98 20.61
C GLU A 151 -11.49 -13.66 19.36
N ASP A 152 -10.71 -14.54 18.73
CA ASP A 152 -11.04 -15.27 17.49
C ASP A 152 -11.30 -14.42 16.23
N ILE A 153 -10.97 -13.12 16.29
CA ILE A 153 -11.05 -12.17 15.18
C ILE A 153 -9.64 -11.90 14.65
N SER A 154 -9.49 -11.95 13.33
CA SER A 154 -8.26 -11.61 12.63
C SER A 154 -8.16 -10.10 12.43
N TYR A 155 -7.21 -9.46 13.12
CA TYR A 155 -6.87 -8.04 12.92
C TYR A 155 -5.63 -7.92 12.06
N ILE A 156 -5.68 -7.11 11.00
CA ILE A 156 -4.55 -6.93 10.07
C ILE A 156 -3.28 -6.53 10.82
N HIS A 157 -2.18 -7.19 10.48
CA HIS A 157 -0.93 -7.02 11.19
C HIS A 157 -0.41 -5.58 11.06
N PRO A 158 0.12 -4.97 12.13
CA PRO A 158 0.65 -3.60 12.13
C PRO A 158 1.59 -3.25 10.98
N HIS A 159 2.45 -4.19 10.55
CA HIS A 159 3.34 -3.96 9.39
C HIS A 159 2.58 -3.70 8.08
N PHE A 160 1.43 -4.35 7.88
CA PHE A 160 0.58 -4.11 6.73
C PHE A 160 -0.15 -2.76 6.88
N MET A 161 -0.61 -2.42 8.08
CA MET A 161 -1.21 -1.11 8.37
C MET A 161 -0.24 0.06 8.12
N THR A 162 1.07 -0.15 8.34
CA THR A 162 2.11 0.84 8.04
C THR A 162 2.09 1.31 6.58
N ILE A 163 1.69 0.45 5.64
CA ILE A 163 1.57 0.81 4.22
C ILE A 163 0.56 1.94 4.05
N ASP A 164 -0.61 1.86 4.68
CA ASP A 164 -1.66 2.88 4.55
C ASP A 164 -1.26 4.23 5.16
N TYR A 165 -0.45 4.22 6.23
CA TYR A 165 0.12 5.46 6.77
C TYR A 165 1.13 6.09 5.80
N PHE A 166 2.02 5.30 5.18
CA PHE A 166 2.91 5.84 4.17
C PHE A 166 2.16 6.30 2.92
N ARG A 167 1.10 5.59 2.48
CA ARG A 167 0.24 6.05 1.37
C ARG A 167 -0.32 7.44 1.63
N MET A 168 -0.83 7.68 2.84
CA MET A 168 -1.31 8.99 3.28
C MET A 168 -0.19 10.05 3.24
N LEU A 169 1.02 9.72 3.69
CA LEU A 169 2.18 10.64 3.67
C LEU A 169 2.70 10.91 2.25
N THR A 170 2.47 9.98 1.32
CA THR A 170 2.93 10.05 -0.08
C THR A 170 1.86 10.56 -1.03
N ASP A 171 0.72 11.03 -0.53
CA ASP A 171 -0.38 11.57 -1.33
C ASP A 171 -0.76 12.98 -0.84
N PRO A 172 0.14 13.96 -1.02
CA PRO A 172 0.05 15.24 -0.33
C PRO A 172 -1.13 16.11 -0.78
N LEU A 173 -1.71 15.85 -1.95
CA LEU A 173 -2.79 16.70 -2.51
C LEU A 173 -4.19 16.20 -2.16
N VAL A 174 -4.37 14.90 -1.90
CA VAL A 174 -5.70 14.31 -1.66
C VAL A 174 -5.84 13.81 -0.21
N SER A 175 -4.75 13.38 0.42
CA SER A 175 -4.77 12.82 1.77
C SER A 175 -4.48 13.84 2.89
N TYR A 176 -4.27 15.12 2.58
CA TYR A 176 -3.80 16.15 3.53
C TYR A 176 -4.69 16.32 4.77
N TRP A 177 -6.01 16.17 4.62
CA TRP A 177 -6.98 16.39 5.69
C TRP A 177 -6.96 15.30 6.78
N ARG A 178 -6.36 14.13 6.51
CA ARG A 178 -6.22 13.03 7.47
C ARG A 178 -4.88 13.04 8.22
N ILE A 179 -3.93 13.89 7.82
CA ILE A 179 -2.53 13.77 8.28
C ILE A 179 -2.40 13.90 9.80
N ASP A 180 -3.08 14.85 10.46
CA ASP A 180 -2.93 15.03 11.92
C ASP A 180 -3.37 13.78 12.71
N LYS A 181 -4.60 13.30 12.44
CA LYS A 181 -5.14 12.08 13.07
C LYS A 181 -4.32 10.85 12.69
N GLY A 182 -3.99 10.71 11.41
CA GLY A 182 -3.26 9.55 10.89
C GLY A 182 -1.84 9.48 11.44
N PHE A 183 -1.12 10.60 11.52
CA PHE A 183 0.27 10.63 11.99
C PHE A 183 0.37 10.33 13.50
N LYS A 184 -0.54 10.88 14.32
CA LYS A 184 -0.63 10.51 15.76
C LYS A 184 -0.83 9.00 15.96
N ARG A 185 -1.73 8.40 15.17
CA ARG A 185 -1.96 6.95 15.15
C ARG A 185 -0.73 6.18 14.66
N PHE A 186 -0.03 6.69 13.66
CA PHE A 186 1.18 6.05 13.14
C PHE A 186 2.34 6.04 14.14
N ILE A 187 2.53 7.13 14.89
CA ILE A 187 3.51 7.17 16.00
C ILE A 187 3.17 6.09 17.03
N LEU A 188 1.90 5.98 17.40
CA LEU A 188 1.44 5.01 18.37
C LEU A 188 1.63 3.57 17.88
N LEU A 189 1.30 3.30 16.61
CA LEU A 189 1.57 2.01 15.96
C LEU A 189 3.06 1.67 16.06
N GLN A 190 3.96 2.57 15.66
CA GLN A 190 5.40 2.33 15.70
C GLN A 190 5.96 2.19 17.13
N LYS A 191 5.36 2.84 18.13
CA LYS A 191 5.74 2.68 19.54
C LYS A 191 5.57 1.24 20.02
N TYR A 192 4.50 0.57 19.61
CA TYR A 192 4.15 -0.77 20.08
C TYR A 192 4.53 -1.89 19.11
N TYR A 193 4.64 -1.56 17.82
CA TYR A 193 4.90 -2.48 16.72
C TYR A 193 5.92 -1.87 15.76
N PRO A 194 7.17 -1.64 16.20
CA PRO A 194 8.22 -1.14 15.34
C PRO A 194 8.54 -2.16 14.24
N LEU A 195 8.92 -1.68 13.05
CA LEU A 195 9.45 -2.55 12.00
C LEU A 195 10.70 -3.29 12.50
N PRO A 196 10.93 -4.54 12.03
CA PRO A 196 12.04 -5.36 12.50
C PRO A 196 13.38 -4.71 12.15
N ARG A 197 14.34 -4.88 13.06
CA ARG A 197 15.71 -4.41 12.86
C ARG A 197 16.55 -5.53 12.25
N SER A 198 17.31 -5.20 11.21
CA SER A 198 18.32 -6.07 10.61
C SER A 198 19.71 -5.46 10.75
N ASN A 199 20.66 -6.28 11.17
CA ASN A 199 22.09 -5.93 11.21
C ASN A 199 22.88 -6.57 10.06
N VAL A 200 22.20 -7.26 9.15
CA VAL A 200 22.81 -7.97 8.03
C VAL A 200 23.13 -6.98 6.89
N PRO A 201 24.33 -7.01 6.30
CA PRO A 201 24.62 -6.21 5.12
C PRO A 201 23.77 -6.67 3.92
N ILE A 202 23.31 -5.72 3.11
CA ILE A 202 22.67 -6.04 1.83
C ILE A 202 23.79 -6.42 0.85
N ASN A 203 23.74 -7.67 0.37
CA ASN A 203 24.67 -8.17 -0.63
C ASN A 203 23.91 -8.38 -1.93
N ILE A 204 24.23 -7.54 -2.91
CA ILE A 204 23.77 -7.67 -4.28
C ILE A 204 24.97 -8.13 -5.09
N ASN A 205 24.83 -9.25 -5.79
CA ASN A 205 25.86 -9.72 -6.70
C ASN A 205 25.91 -8.76 -7.88
N GLY A 206 27.12 -8.33 -8.26
CA GLY A 206 27.30 -7.52 -9.46
C GLY A 206 26.88 -8.30 -10.71
N GLY A 207 26.36 -7.59 -11.70
CA GLY A 207 26.03 -8.15 -12.99
C GLY A 207 27.27 -8.47 -13.84
N ASP A 208 27.08 -9.22 -14.92
CA ASP A 208 28.08 -9.30 -15.98
C ASP A 208 28.09 -8.00 -16.84
N ASP A 209 29.00 -7.91 -17.81
CA ASP A 209 29.10 -6.73 -18.69
C ASP A 209 27.81 -6.46 -19.50
N ARG A 210 26.94 -7.47 -19.68
CA ARG A 210 25.65 -7.32 -20.37
C ARG A 210 24.64 -6.65 -19.45
N ILE A 211 24.51 -7.15 -18.22
CA ILE A 211 23.65 -6.57 -17.17
C ILE A 211 24.08 -5.13 -16.88
N ASP A 212 25.37 -4.90 -16.66
CA ASP A 212 25.94 -3.56 -16.46
C ASP A 212 25.54 -2.59 -17.59
N TYR A 213 25.60 -3.06 -18.83
CA TYR A 213 25.22 -2.24 -19.97
C TYR A 213 23.71 -1.96 -20.00
N ALA A 214 22.86 -2.96 -19.75
CA ALA A 214 21.41 -2.78 -19.70
C ALA A 214 21.00 -1.80 -18.59
N LEU A 215 21.58 -1.93 -17.39
CA LEU A 215 21.37 -1.01 -16.27
C LEU A 215 21.86 0.40 -16.60
N SER A 216 22.97 0.55 -17.32
CA SER A 216 23.44 1.87 -17.77
C SER A 216 22.45 2.54 -18.75
N LEU A 217 21.74 1.76 -19.58
CA LEU A 217 20.71 2.29 -20.46
C LEU A 217 19.48 2.77 -19.65
N CYS A 218 19.10 2.04 -18.59
CA CYS A 218 18.05 2.48 -17.66
C CYS A 218 18.43 3.78 -16.93
N TYR A 219 19.67 3.88 -16.45
CA TYR A 219 20.21 5.12 -15.86
C TYR A 219 20.10 6.32 -16.82
N GLU A 220 20.60 6.14 -18.05
CA GLU A 220 20.54 7.19 -19.07
C GLU A 220 19.09 7.56 -19.43
N PHE A 221 18.17 6.60 -19.43
CA PHE A 221 16.76 6.81 -19.73
C PHE A 221 16.07 7.71 -18.69
N ILE A 222 16.34 7.48 -17.39
CA ILE A 222 15.74 8.28 -16.31
C ILE A 222 16.42 9.65 -16.14
N LYS A 223 17.64 9.82 -16.65
CA LYS A 223 18.40 11.07 -16.56
C LYS A 223 17.69 12.19 -17.32
N ASN A 224 17.46 13.30 -16.63
CA ASN A 224 16.73 14.48 -17.11
C ASN A 224 15.27 14.22 -17.51
N ARG A 225 14.70 13.05 -17.17
CA ARG A 225 13.32 12.71 -17.52
C ARG A 225 12.35 13.20 -16.44
N SER A 226 11.46 14.11 -16.81
CA SER A 226 10.51 14.71 -15.87
C SER A 226 9.27 13.86 -15.62
N THR A 227 9.00 12.85 -16.43
CA THR A 227 7.85 11.93 -16.25
C THR A 227 8.18 10.73 -15.37
N CYS A 228 9.45 10.53 -15.02
CA CYS A 228 9.92 9.39 -14.24
C CYS A 228 10.40 9.80 -12.84
N THR A 229 10.10 8.97 -11.85
CA THR A 229 10.68 9.04 -10.49
C THR A 229 11.30 7.68 -10.15
N ALA A 230 12.60 7.66 -9.89
CA ALA A 230 13.30 6.45 -9.48
C ALA A 230 13.07 6.16 -7.99
N VAL A 231 12.73 4.92 -7.66
CA VAL A 231 12.50 4.42 -6.29
C VAL A 231 13.39 3.20 -6.02
N GLY A 232 13.08 2.39 -5.02
CA GLY A 232 13.80 1.13 -4.77
C GLY A 232 15.26 1.34 -4.36
N PHE A 233 16.11 0.41 -4.80
CA PHE A 233 17.54 0.39 -4.47
C PHE A 233 18.33 1.59 -5.02
N TYR A 234 17.90 2.17 -6.15
CA TYR A 234 18.52 3.37 -6.69
C TYR A 234 18.30 4.58 -5.78
N ALA A 235 17.07 4.78 -5.28
CA ALA A 235 16.77 5.83 -4.30
C ALA A 235 17.46 5.55 -2.95
N TYR A 236 17.51 4.29 -2.51
CA TYR A 236 18.26 3.88 -1.32
C TYR A 236 19.72 4.32 -1.37
N ASN A 237 20.41 4.12 -2.49
CA ASN A 237 21.81 4.56 -2.64
C ASN A 237 21.98 6.07 -2.50
N TYR A 238 21.03 6.87 -3.00
CA TYR A 238 21.02 8.32 -2.77
C TYR A 238 20.92 8.67 -1.28
N TYR A 239 19.98 8.06 -0.57
CA TYR A 239 19.81 8.27 0.87
C TYR A 239 21.03 7.82 1.66
N LEU A 240 21.58 6.66 1.30
CA LEU A 240 22.78 6.13 1.92
C LEU A 240 23.97 7.07 1.75
N ASN A 241 24.22 7.52 0.52
CA ASN A 241 25.31 8.45 0.21
C ASN A 241 25.12 9.82 0.91
N GLU A 242 23.92 10.38 0.88
CA GLU A 242 23.62 11.66 1.54
C GLU A 242 23.79 11.58 3.06
N SER A 243 23.52 10.43 3.68
CA SER A 243 23.57 10.28 5.13
C SER A 243 24.97 10.44 5.74
N GLY A 244 26.01 10.16 4.94
CA GLY A 244 27.40 10.08 5.42
C GLY A 244 27.64 8.94 6.43
N ILE A 245 26.74 7.94 6.48
CA ILE A 245 26.87 6.80 7.40
C ILE A 245 27.97 5.84 6.97
N ILE A 246 28.29 5.78 5.66
CA ILE A 246 29.32 4.90 5.12
C ILE A 246 30.69 5.25 5.72
N GLU A 247 30.97 6.54 5.87
CA GLU A 247 32.23 7.07 6.42
C GLU A 247 32.28 7.04 7.95
N SER A 248 31.23 6.54 8.60
CA SER A 248 31.19 6.40 10.05
C SER A 248 32.19 5.34 10.52
N LYS A 249 32.97 5.65 11.56
CA LYS A 249 33.88 4.68 12.20
C LYS A 249 33.18 3.45 12.79
N ARG A 250 31.86 3.51 12.99
CA ARG A 250 31.02 2.42 13.50
C ARG A 250 30.26 1.69 12.38
N ASN A 251 30.56 1.98 11.12
CA ASN A 251 29.92 1.31 10.00
C ASN A 251 30.50 -0.11 9.85
N GLU A 252 29.63 -1.11 9.94
CA GLU A 252 29.98 -2.53 9.80
C GLU A 252 29.25 -3.19 8.63
N LYS A 253 28.21 -2.55 8.05
CA LYS A 253 27.29 -3.19 7.11
C LYS A 253 26.89 -2.36 5.88
N PHE A 254 27.10 -1.06 5.91
CA PHE A 254 26.67 -0.18 4.83
C PHE A 254 27.76 -0.02 3.77
N LYS A 255 27.39 -0.30 2.52
CA LYS A 255 28.17 -0.03 1.32
C LYS A 255 27.22 0.48 0.23
N ILE A 256 27.72 1.30 -0.69
CA ILE A 256 26.97 1.64 -1.91
C ILE A 256 26.71 0.33 -2.65
N LEU A 257 25.46 0.10 -2.99
CA LEU A 257 25.04 -1.10 -3.69
C LEU A 257 25.26 -0.90 -5.18
N ASP A 258 25.71 -1.96 -5.85
CA ASP A 258 25.49 -2.04 -7.28
C ASP A 258 23.98 -2.12 -7.51
N THR A 259 23.43 -1.24 -8.34
CA THR A 259 21.97 -1.09 -8.44
C THR A 259 21.41 -2.33 -9.13
N PRO A 260 20.66 -3.21 -8.43
CA PRO A 260 20.26 -4.51 -8.97
C PRO A 260 19.32 -4.37 -10.18
N ASN A 261 18.44 -3.39 -10.09
CA ASN A 261 17.44 -3.05 -11.08
C ASN A 261 16.98 -1.60 -10.89
N TYR A 262 16.29 -1.06 -11.89
CA TYR A 262 15.66 0.26 -11.81
C TYR A 262 14.15 0.13 -11.58
N GLU A 263 13.69 0.51 -10.39
CA GLU A 263 12.27 0.69 -10.12
C GLU A 263 11.86 2.14 -10.41
N ILE A 264 10.89 2.33 -11.30
CA ILE A 264 10.51 3.63 -11.86
C ILE A 264 9.00 3.81 -11.71
N ILE A 265 8.57 4.91 -11.11
CA ILE A 265 7.17 5.36 -11.17
C ILE A 265 7.05 6.40 -12.28
N SER A 266 6.23 6.11 -13.28
CA SER A 266 5.99 6.99 -14.42
C SER A 266 4.63 7.67 -14.35
N THR A 267 4.60 8.98 -14.63
CA THR A 267 3.36 9.75 -14.86
C THR A 267 2.93 9.75 -16.32
N ASN A 268 3.67 9.05 -17.19
CA ASN A 268 3.35 8.79 -18.59
C ASN A 268 3.64 7.31 -18.93
N TYR A 269 3.00 6.42 -18.18
CA TYR A 269 3.34 4.99 -18.10
C TYR A 269 3.54 4.32 -19.47
N ARG A 270 2.56 4.43 -20.38
CA ARG A 270 2.59 3.74 -21.67
C ARG A 270 3.78 4.17 -22.52
N ASP A 271 4.00 5.48 -22.65
CA ASP A 271 5.06 6.01 -23.50
C ASP A 271 6.45 5.75 -22.90
N ASP A 272 6.61 6.00 -21.60
CA ASP A 272 7.91 5.79 -20.92
C ASP A 272 8.30 4.30 -20.93
N ALA A 273 7.35 3.39 -20.66
CA ALA A 273 7.62 1.96 -20.68
C ALA A 273 8.01 1.47 -22.09
N ARG A 274 7.25 1.86 -23.12
CA ARG A 274 7.56 1.50 -24.51
C ARG A 274 8.89 2.06 -24.98
N GLU A 275 9.19 3.32 -24.65
CA GLU A 275 10.44 3.95 -25.02
C GLU A 275 11.62 3.26 -24.33
N LEU A 276 11.50 2.89 -23.06
CA LEU A 276 12.53 2.14 -22.34
C LEU A 276 12.75 0.75 -22.94
N ILE A 277 11.68 -0.02 -23.18
CA ILE A 277 11.75 -1.35 -23.81
C ILE A 277 12.40 -1.26 -25.19
N SER A 278 11.98 -0.30 -26.01
CA SER A 278 12.54 -0.07 -27.35
C SER A 278 14.01 0.35 -27.30
N THR A 279 14.37 1.22 -26.36
CA THR A 279 15.75 1.67 -26.14
C THR A 279 16.64 0.51 -25.73
N LEU A 280 16.20 -0.29 -24.76
CA LEU A 280 16.90 -1.48 -24.32
C LEU A 280 17.07 -2.45 -25.49
N THR A 281 15.97 -2.86 -26.14
CA THR A 281 16.01 -3.80 -27.26
C THR A 281 16.95 -3.34 -28.38
N THR A 282 16.81 -2.08 -28.83
CA THR A 282 17.58 -1.56 -29.96
C THR A 282 19.06 -1.40 -29.60
N LYS A 283 19.39 -0.71 -28.51
CA LYS A 283 20.79 -0.42 -28.16
C LYS A 283 21.50 -1.66 -27.62
N PHE A 284 20.81 -2.52 -26.90
CA PHE A 284 21.36 -3.78 -26.41
C PHE A 284 21.72 -4.70 -27.59
N ASN A 285 20.80 -4.92 -28.54
CA ASN A 285 21.04 -5.80 -29.69
C ASN A 285 22.16 -5.30 -30.61
N LEU A 286 22.39 -3.98 -30.68
CA LEU A 286 23.53 -3.41 -31.40
C LEU A 286 24.88 -3.80 -30.79
N LYS A 287 24.96 -3.98 -29.47
CA LYS A 287 26.20 -4.32 -28.76
C LYS A 287 26.32 -5.83 -28.50
N PHE A 288 25.21 -6.50 -28.24
CA PHE A 288 25.11 -7.92 -27.88
C PHE A 288 24.01 -8.60 -28.71
N PRO A 289 24.33 -9.12 -29.90
CA PRO A 289 23.33 -9.64 -30.85
C PRO A 289 22.57 -10.90 -30.38
N SER A 290 22.99 -11.52 -29.28
CA SER A 290 22.50 -12.83 -28.81
C SER A 290 21.83 -12.76 -27.42
N GLY A 291 21.24 -11.63 -27.03
CA GLY A 291 20.50 -11.50 -25.77
C GLY A 291 19.02 -11.20 -25.97
N GLY A 292 18.18 -11.76 -25.11
CA GLY A 292 16.73 -11.58 -25.17
C GLY A 292 16.28 -10.52 -24.18
N ILE A 293 16.10 -9.27 -24.63
CA ILE A 293 15.25 -8.34 -23.87
C ILE A 293 13.82 -8.86 -23.96
N SER A 294 13.21 -9.12 -22.81
CA SER A 294 11.81 -9.53 -22.71
C SER A 294 11.08 -8.63 -21.70
N SER A 295 9.75 -8.64 -21.76
CA SER A 295 8.94 -7.84 -20.83
C SER A 295 7.66 -8.56 -20.46
N GLN A 296 7.26 -8.47 -19.20
CA GLN A 296 6.01 -9.02 -18.68
C GLN A 296 5.19 -7.92 -18.02
N GLU A 297 4.00 -7.64 -18.57
CA GLU A 297 3.03 -6.74 -17.95
C GLU A 297 2.34 -7.45 -16.78
N HIS A 298 1.98 -6.67 -15.76
CA HIS A 298 1.31 -7.11 -14.54
C HIS A 298 0.15 -6.18 -14.23
N TYR A 299 -0.92 -6.77 -13.68
CA TYR A 299 -2.05 -6.03 -13.13
C TYR A 299 -1.63 -5.12 -11.96
N PRO A 300 -2.47 -4.13 -11.58
CA PRO A 300 -2.35 -3.45 -10.30
C PRO A 300 -2.22 -4.46 -9.16
N TRP A 301 -1.41 -4.18 -8.15
CA TRP A 301 -1.28 -5.04 -6.97
C TRP A 301 -1.99 -4.40 -5.79
N PHE A 302 -3.19 -4.93 -5.50
CA PHE A 302 -4.20 -4.35 -4.63
C PHE A 302 -4.39 -2.84 -4.93
N GLN A 303 -4.65 -2.04 -3.91
CA GLN A 303 -4.73 -0.58 -4.00
C GLN A 303 -3.37 0.12 -3.90
N TYR A 304 -2.26 -0.61 -4.06
CA TYR A 304 -0.92 -0.13 -3.69
C TYR A 304 -0.06 0.26 -4.88
N THR A 305 -0.09 -0.51 -5.96
CA THR A 305 0.56 -0.17 -7.24
C THR A 305 -0.43 -0.22 -8.38
N ASP A 306 -0.19 0.62 -9.38
CA ASP A 306 -0.87 0.59 -10.67
C ASP A 306 -0.36 -0.59 -11.53
N PHE A 307 -0.83 -0.69 -12.78
CA PHE A 307 -0.22 -1.54 -13.81
C PHE A 307 1.30 -1.33 -13.85
N SER A 308 2.01 -2.42 -14.11
CA SER A 308 3.47 -2.39 -14.20
C SER A 308 3.99 -3.32 -15.27
N VAL A 309 5.22 -3.07 -15.71
CA VAL A 309 5.96 -3.95 -16.60
C VAL A 309 7.32 -4.24 -16.00
N ASN A 310 7.64 -5.53 -15.90
CA ASN A 310 8.98 -5.99 -15.59
C ASN A 310 9.72 -6.22 -16.91
N ILE A 311 10.93 -5.68 -17.02
CA ILE A 311 11.78 -5.80 -18.20
C ILE A 311 13.01 -6.63 -17.81
N TYR A 312 13.22 -7.72 -18.51
CA TYR A 312 14.27 -8.69 -18.22
C TYR A 312 15.32 -8.68 -19.33
N LEU A 313 16.56 -8.98 -18.94
CA LEU A 313 17.59 -9.46 -19.85
C LEU A 313 17.79 -10.95 -19.57
N ASP A 314 17.41 -11.79 -20.52
CA ASP A 314 17.29 -13.23 -20.28
C ASP A 314 16.35 -13.47 -19.08
N ASP A 315 16.85 -13.88 -17.92
CA ASP A 315 16.06 -14.09 -16.68
C ASP A 315 16.30 -13.01 -15.60
N ASP A 316 17.25 -12.09 -15.80
CA ASP A 316 17.60 -11.06 -14.82
C ASP A 316 16.71 -9.83 -14.96
N LEU A 317 16.08 -9.41 -13.86
CA LEU A 317 15.23 -8.22 -13.83
C LEU A 317 16.09 -6.95 -13.92
N ILE A 318 15.91 -6.17 -14.99
CA ILE A 318 16.67 -4.94 -15.24
C ILE A 318 15.90 -3.70 -14.78
N ALA A 319 14.59 -3.68 -15.04
CA ALA A 319 13.76 -2.55 -14.66
C ALA A 319 12.31 -2.98 -14.41
N THR A 320 11.67 -2.29 -13.47
CA THR A 320 10.22 -2.31 -13.30
C THR A 320 9.70 -0.90 -13.48
N VAL A 321 8.76 -0.71 -14.41
CA VAL A 321 8.06 0.57 -14.59
C VAL A 321 6.65 0.41 -14.06
N TYR A 322 6.27 1.25 -13.11
CA TYR A 322 4.92 1.34 -12.55
C TYR A 322 4.21 2.57 -13.12
N GLY A 323 2.91 2.45 -13.37
CA GLY A 323 2.04 3.61 -13.47
C GLY A 323 1.89 4.35 -12.14
N ASN A 324 1.43 5.60 -12.19
CA ASN A 324 1.25 6.41 -10.98
C ASN A 324 -0.13 6.22 -10.32
N GLY A 325 -1.05 5.45 -10.90
CA GLY A 325 -2.38 5.17 -10.35
C GLY A 325 -3.19 6.44 -10.10
N HIS A 326 -3.09 7.42 -11.01
CA HIS A 326 -3.68 8.76 -10.86
C HIS A 326 -3.28 9.50 -9.56
N ARG A 327 -2.14 9.18 -8.95
CA ARG A 327 -1.61 9.89 -7.78
C ARG A 327 -0.59 10.96 -8.17
N CYS A 328 -0.51 12.01 -7.37
CA CYS A 328 0.58 12.98 -7.45
C CYS A 328 1.76 12.47 -6.62
N VAL A 329 2.77 11.91 -7.29
CA VAL A 329 3.91 11.22 -6.66
C VAL A 329 4.92 12.24 -6.15
N PRO A 330 5.20 12.31 -4.83
CA PRO A 330 6.17 13.23 -4.28
C PRO A 330 7.59 12.79 -4.59
N TYR A 331 8.46 13.74 -4.91
CA TYR A 331 9.83 13.47 -5.34
C TYR A 331 10.83 14.53 -4.86
N HIS A 332 12.11 14.18 -4.87
CA HIS A 332 13.23 15.12 -4.86
C HIS A 332 13.89 15.17 -6.22
N GLU A 333 14.20 16.37 -6.70
CA GLU A 333 15.04 16.56 -7.88
C GLU A 333 16.48 16.77 -7.42
N VAL A 334 17.36 15.85 -7.80
CA VAL A 334 18.77 15.79 -7.36
C VAL A 334 19.71 15.79 -8.56
N LYS A 335 20.99 16.09 -8.32
CA LYS A 335 22.02 15.91 -9.36
C LYS A 335 22.14 14.42 -9.69
N ALA A 336 22.31 14.10 -10.97
CA ALA A 336 22.46 12.73 -11.42
C ALA A 336 23.73 12.10 -10.81
N VAL A 337 23.58 10.88 -10.27
CA VAL A 337 24.66 10.07 -9.73
C VAL A 337 24.48 8.66 -10.26
N ASP A 338 25.50 8.17 -10.93
CA ASP A 338 25.59 6.78 -11.35
C ASP A 338 26.21 5.96 -10.19
N PHE A 339 25.53 4.87 -9.83
CA PHE A 339 25.90 3.95 -8.75
C PHE A 339 26.46 2.62 -9.25
N ALA A 340 26.73 2.49 -10.55
CA ALA A 340 27.25 1.27 -11.16
C ALA A 340 28.49 0.75 -10.43
N LYS A 341 28.54 -0.57 -10.23
CA LYS A 341 29.64 -1.29 -9.56
C LYS A 341 29.90 -0.81 -8.13
N GLY A 342 28.88 -0.27 -7.46
CA GLY A 342 28.98 0.23 -6.09
C GLY A 342 29.81 1.52 -5.94
N HIS A 343 29.98 2.28 -7.02
CA HIS A 343 30.75 3.54 -7.01
C HIS A 343 29.86 4.76 -7.09
N VAL A 344 30.27 5.88 -6.48
CA VAL A 344 29.54 7.15 -6.58
C VAL A 344 30.15 8.00 -7.69
N LYS A 345 29.54 7.98 -8.88
CA LYS A 345 30.00 8.80 -10.02
C LYS A 345 28.99 9.91 -10.31
N LYS A 346 29.38 11.15 -9.99
CA LYS A 346 28.56 12.33 -10.30
C LYS A 346 28.50 12.56 -11.81
N ASP A 347 27.33 12.87 -12.32
CA ASP A 347 27.10 13.21 -13.72
C ASP A 347 26.49 14.61 -13.87
N SER A 348 26.62 15.16 -15.07
CA SER A 348 25.87 16.30 -15.55
C SER A 348 24.40 15.93 -15.78
N GLY A 349 23.48 16.71 -15.20
CA GLY A 349 22.05 16.48 -15.31
C GLY A 349 21.38 16.29 -13.96
N LYS A 350 20.10 15.95 -14.02
CA LYS A 350 19.25 15.79 -12.85
C LYS A 350 18.41 14.53 -12.96
N ILE A 351 18.13 13.92 -11.82
CA ILE A 351 17.21 12.79 -11.71
C ILE A 351 16.19 13.10 -10.62
N ARG A 352 14.98 12.57 -10.77
CA ARG A 352 13.96 12.59 -9.73
C ARG A 352 13.99 11.28 -8.99
N ILE A 353 14.13 11.35 -7.68
CA ILE A 353 14.06 10.20 -6.78
C ILE A 353 12.82 10.32 -5.90
N GLY A 354 12.25 9.18 -5.51
CA GLY A 354 11.18 9.14 -4.53
C GLY A 354 11.63 9.77 -3.21
N THR A 355 10.69 10.38 -2.49
CA THR A 355 10.96 10.85 -1.12
C THR A 355 11.28 9.69 -0.19
N PHE A 356 11.75 9.99 1.02
CA PHE A 356 12.06 8.97 2.02
C PHE A 356 10.81 8.11 2.30
N SER A 357 9.67 8.78 2.50
CA SER A 357 8.37 8.13 2.70
C SER A 357 7.92 7.31 1.48
N GLN A 358 8.15 7.78 0.25
CA GLN A 358 7.84 7.02 -0.98
C GLN A 358 8.72 5.77 -1.11
N THR A 359 9.99 5.88 -0.73
CA THR A 359 10.95 4.77 -0.79
C THR A 359 10.63 3.72 0.27
N MET A 360 10.24 4.14 1.48
CA MET A 360 9.71 3.26 2.53
C MET A 360 8.42 2.56 2.07
N LEU A 361 7.52 3.29 1.41
CA LEU A 361 6.27 2.72 0.89
C LEU A 361 6.53 1.57 -0.09
N ILE A 362 7.41 1.79 -1.08
CA ILE A 362 7.76 0.75 -2.07
C ILE A 362 8.43 -0.45 -1.39
N GLY A 363 9.34 -0.23 -0.43
CA GLY A 363 9.95 -1.32 0.32
C GLY A 363 8.92 -2.17 1.08
N LEU A 364 7.92 -1.56 1.71
CA LEU A 364 6.84 -2.27 2.41
C LEU A 364 5.90 -3.01 1.46
N ILE A 365 5.59 -2.41 0.30
CA ILE A 365 4.82 -3.06 -0.76
C ILE A 365 5.56 -4.31 -1.24
N ASN A 366 6.87 -4.21 -1.48
CA ASN A 366 7.68 -5.34 -1.95
C ASN A 366 7.78 -6.45 -0.89
N VAL A 367 7.85 -6.13 0.41
CA VAL A 367 7.70 -7.13 1.48
C VAL A 367 6.40 -7.92 1.33
N MET A 368 5.27 -7.23 1.13
CA MET A 368 3.97 -7.90 1.05
C MET A 368 3.75 -8.63 -0.28
N ARG A 369 4.34 -8.13 -1.38
CA ARG A 369 4.37 -8.83 -2.66
C ARG A 369 5.18 -10.12 -2.55
N ALA A 370 6.37 -10.06 -1.96
CA ALA A 370 7.21 -11.23 -1.71
C ALA A 370 6.49 -12.26 -0.82
N ARG A 371 5.80 -11.80 0.22
CA ARG A 371 4.95 -12.67 1.07
C ARG A 371 3.80 -13.33 0.29
N THR A 372 3.17 -12.61 -0.63
CA THR A 372 2.07 -13.16 -1.46
C THR A 372 2.56 -14.22 -2.44
N ASN A 373 3.83 -14.13 -2.85
CA ASN A 373 4.48 -15.05 -3.78
C ASN A 373 5.32 -16.12 -3.05
N ASP A 374 5.18 -16.26 -1.73
CA ASP A 374 5.96 -17.17 -0.89
C ASP A 374 7.50 -17.06 -1.05
N ASN A 375 8.00 -15.87 -1.45
CA ASN A 375 9.43 -15.62 -1.63
C ASN A 375 10.04 -15.03 -0.33
N LYS A 376 10.55 -15.91 0.53
CA LYS A 376 11.15 -15.54 1.82
C LYS A 376 12.42 -14.72 1.67
N ASP A 377 13.23 -14.98 0.65
CA ASP A 377 14.50 -14.28 0.45
C ASP A 377 14.26 -12.82 0.07
N ASP A 378 13.34 -12.56 -0.88
CA ASP A 378 12.93 -11.21 -1.23
C ASP A 378 12.26 -10.49 -0.06
N MET A 379 11.45 -11.21 0.73
CA MET A 379 10.82 -10.65 1.92
C MET A 379 11.86 -10.19 2.94
N ASN A 380 12.87 -11.01 3.22
CA ASN A 380 13.97 -10.71 4.14
C ASN A 380 14.87 -9.58 3.62
N LEU A 381 15.14 -9.56 2.31
CA LEU A 381 15.87 -8.48 1.65
C LEU A 381 15.17 -7.14 1.84
N HIS A 382 13.86 -7.07 1.59
CA HIS A 382 13.10 -5.82 1.72
C HIS A 382 12.88 -5.41 3.18
N TYR A 383 12.76 -6.34 4.13
CA TYR A 383 12.81 -6.00 5.55
C TYR A 383 14.18 -5.41 5.95
N THR A 384 15.28 -5.97 5.44
CA THR A 384 16.63 -5.43 5.67
C THR A 384 16.78 -4.05 5.04
N PHE A 385 16.27 -3.83 3.83
CA PHE A 385 16.18 -2.53 3.18
C PHE A 385 15.46 -1.50 4.06
N LEU A 386 14.28 -1.84 4.58
CA LEU A 386 13.50 -0.94 5.44
C LEU A 386 14.22 -0.61 6.74
N SER A 387 14.82 -1.62 7.38
CA SER A 387 15.64 -1.42 8.58
C SER A 387 16.83 -0.49 8.30
N HIS A 388 17.51 -0.68 7.16
CA HIS A 388 18.62 0.17 6.76
C HIS A 388 18.17 1.60 6.52
N MET A 389 17.07 1.81 5.79
CA MET A 389 16.51 3.15 5.54
C MET A 389 16.21 3.91 6.84
N ILE A 390 15.61 3.24 7.83
CA ILE A 390 15.35 3.82 9.15
C ILE A 390 16.66 4.24 9.85
N GLU A 391 17.67 3.38 9.82
CA GLU A 391 18.98 3.66 10.45
C GLU A 391 19.72 4.80 9.75
N ILE A 392 19.76 4.78 8.41
CA ILE A 392 20.34 5.82 7.54
C ILE A 392 19.73 7.18 7.89
N ARG A 393 18.40 7.28 7.92
CA ARG A 393 17.69 8.53 8.28
C ARG A 393 18.04 8.97 9.70
N ASN A 394 17.90 8.07 10.67
CA ASN A 394 18.12 8.42 12.08
C ASN A 394 19.57 8.84 12.36
N TYR A 395 20.54 8.24 11.66
CA TYR A 395 21.93 8.67 11.69
C TYR A 395 22.09 10.10 11.15
N TYR A 396 21.55 10.38 9.96
CA TYR A 396 21.65 11.71 9.34
C TYR A 396 21.02 12.80 10.20
N LEU A 397 19.82 12.57 10.74
CA LEU A 397 19.12 13.54 11.59
C LEU A 397 19.92 13.85 12.86
N ARG A 398 20.42 12.82 13.56
CA ARG A 398 21.22 13.02 14.78
C ARG A 398 22.55 13.72 14.50
N ARG A 399 23.27 13.29 13.46
CA ARG A 399 24.58 13.85 13.11
C ARG A 399 24.50 15.34 12.77
N ASN A 400 23.42 15.77 12.12
CA ASN A 400 23.25 17.15 11.65
C ASN A 400 22.34 17.99 12.56
N ASN A 401 21.84 17.44 13.67
CA ASN A 401 20.87 18.09 14.57
C ASN A 401 19.62 18.60 13.83
N LEU A 402 19.07 17.77 12.94
CA LEU A 402 17.89 18.06 12.12
C LEU A 402 16.67 17.28 12.62
N ASN A 403 15.49 17.75 12.23
CA ASN A 403 14.20 17.09 12.45
C ASN A 403 13.53 16.74 11.11
N ILE A 404 12.39 16.06 11.17
CA ILE A 404 11.68 15.56 9.99
C ILE A 404 11.17 16.66 9.02
N PHE A 405 11.14 17.93 9.43
CA PHE A 405 10.69 19.05 8.59
C PHE A 405 11.84 19.82 7.92
N ASN A 406 13.06 19.78 8.48
CA ASN A 406 14.21 20.57 7.99
C ASN A 406 15.42 19.71 7.58
N SER A 407 15.17 18.48 7.11
CA SER A 407 16.18 17.44 6.87
C SER A 407 16.57 17.21 5.40
N GLY A 408 16.46 18.22 4.53
CA GLY A 408 16.89 18.11 3.14
C GLY A 408 16.20 16.96 2.38
N LEU A 409 16.97 15.97 1.90
CA LEU A 409 16.43 14.78 1.24
C LEU A 409 15.59 13.90 2.17
N PHE A 410 15.86 13.92 3.48
CA PHE A 410 15.12 13.14 4.48
C PHE A 410 13.88 13.86 5.02
N ARG A 411 13.44 14.95 4.36
CA ARG A 411 12.27 15.71 4.78
C ARG A 411 11.00 14.90 4.54
N ASP A 412 10.17 14.78 5.57
CA ASP A 412 8.82 14.23 5.48
C ASP A 412 7.82 15.32 5.05
N PHE A 413 6.59 14.93 4.70
CA PHE A 413 5.51 15.85 4.27
C PHE A 413 5.87 16.71 3.05
N VAL A 414 6.58 16.13 2.07
CA VAL A 414 6.94 16.81 0.83
C VAL A 414 5.69 17.01 -0.04
N VAL A 415 5.31 18.27 -0.23
CA VAL A 415 4.13 18.64 -1.04
C VAL A 415 4.43 18.67 -2.54
N ARG A 416 5.68 18.95 -2.92
CA ARG A 416 6.09 18.97 -4.33
C ARG A 416 5.98 17.56 -4.91
N CYS A 417 5.08 17.38 -5.87
CA CYS A 417 4.78 16.10 -6.50
C CYS A 417 4.53 16.26 -8.00
N MET A 418 4.42 15.14 -8.72
CA MET A 418 4.16 15.08 -10.16
C MET A 418 3.10 14.04 -10.51
N GLY A 419 2.42 14.26 -11.64
CA GLY A 419 1.30 13.44 -12.07
C GLY A 419 -0.03 14.14 -11.83
N LYS A 420 -1.00 13.87 -12.71
CA LYS A 420 -2.36 14.38 -12.54
C LYS A 420 -3.07 13.52 -11.49
N THR A 421 -3.70 14.19 -10.53
CA THR A 421 -4.56 13.58 -9.51
C THR A 421 -5.91 14.27 -9.47
N MET A 422 -6.85 13.68 -8.76
CA MET A 422 -8.21 14.21 -8.56
C MET A 422 -8.70 13.87 -7.15
N THR A 423 -9.73 14.56 -6.69
CA THR A 423 -10.38 14.21 -5.42
C THR A 423 -11.22 12.94 -5.57
N LEU A 424 -11.47 12.25 -4.47
CA LEU A 424 -12.30 11.05 -4.45
C LEU A 424 -13.74 11.32 -4.93
N GLU A 425 -14.27 12.52 -4.68
CA GLU A 425 -15.58 12.95 -5.15
C GLU A 425 -15.60 13.08 -6.68
N MET A 426 -14.55 13.65 -7.26
CA MET A 426 -14.41 13.76 -8.71
C MET A 426 -14.25 12.39 -9.36
N GLU A 427 -13.44 11.51 -8.76
CA GLU A 427 -13.28 10.12 -9.22
C GLU A 427 -14.61 9.37 -9.22
N ARG A 428 -15.38 9.48 -8.13
CA ARG A 428 -16.72 8.90 -8.03
C ARG A 428 -17.68 9.48 -9.07
N GLN A 429 -17.63 10.78 -9.33
CA GLN A 429 -18.49 11.42 -10.32
C GLN A 429 -18.17 10.93 -11.74
N LEU A 430 -16.89 10.86 -12.12
CA LEU A 430 -16.46 10.32 -13.41
C LEU A 430 -16.89 8.86 -13.58
N ARG A 431 -16.80 8.07 -12.51
CA ARG A 431 -17.29 6.69 -12.47
C ARG A 431 -18.79 6.62 -12.74
N ILE A 432 -19.60 7.44 -12.07
CA ILE A 432 -21.05 7.52 -12.28
C ILE A 432 -21.38 7.92 -13.72
N ASP A 433 -20.69 8.91 -14.27
CA ASP A 433 -20.95 9.39 -15.63
C ASP A 433 -20.57 8.36 -16.69
N PHE A 434 -19.47 7.62 -16.48
CA PHE A 434 -19.10 6.48 -17.32
C PHE A 434 -20.17 5.38 -17.28
N ARG A 435 -20.62 4.97 -16.08
CA ARG A 435 -21.67 3.95 -15.93
C ARG A 435 -22.97 4.37 -16.63
N ARG A 436 -23.38 5.62 -16.45
CA ARG A 436 -24.57 6.19 -17.10
C ARG A 436 -24.43 6.16 -18.62
N LYS A 437 -23.28 6.57 -19.17
CA LYS A 437 -23.00 6.55 -20.61
C LYS A 437 -23.06 5.14 -21.19
N ASN A 438 -22.60 4.15 -20.43
CA ASN A 438 -22.55 2.74 -20.83
C ASN A 438 -23.78 1.93 -20.39
N LYS A 439 -24.84 2.58 -19.88
CA LYS A 439 -26.09 1.94 -19.40
C LYS A 439 -25.85 0.85 -18.34
N LYS A 440 -24.80 1.01 -17.52
CA LYS A 440 -24.49 0.15 -16.37
C LYS A 440 -25.20 0.65 -15.11
N PRO A 441 -25.42 -0.22 -14.09
CA PRO A 441 -25.93 0.20 -12.79
C PRO A 441 -25.05 1.31 -12.20
N ILE A 442 -25.67 2.44 -11.82
CA ILE A 442 -24.94 3.64 -11.38
C ILE A 442 -24.17 3.36 -10.07
N GLN A 443 -24.81 2.67 -9.14
CA GLN A 443 -24.25 2.33 -7.84
C GLN A 443 -24.91 1.04 -7.36
N PHE A 444 -24.13 0.12 -6.81
CA PHE A 444 -24.69 -0.97 -6.02
C PHE A 444 -25.36 -0.42 -4.75
N LYS A 445 -26.61 -0.84 -4.54
CA LYS A 445 -27.41 -0.58 -3.34
C LYS A 445 -28.26 -1.81 -3.05
N TYR A 446 -28.31 -2.21 -1.80
CA TYR A 446 -29.09 -3.33 -1.29
C TYR A 446 -29.90 -2.91 -0.06
N ASP A 447 -31.18 -3.27 -0.07
CA ASP A 447 -32.12 -3.02 1.02
C ASP A 447 -32.98 -4.29 1.21
N PRO A 448 -32.76 -5.06 2.28
CA PRO A 448 -33.43 -6.35 2.49
C PRO A 448 -34.95 -6.22 2.67
N SER A 449 -35.48 -5.02 2.93
CA SER A 449 -36.93 -4.79 3.04
C SER A 449 -37.64 -4.70 1.69
N THR A 450 -36.90 -4.41 0.62
CA THR A 450 -37.44 -4.25 -0.74
C THR A 450 -37.33 -5.53 -1.57
N GLU A 451 -36.15 -6.14 -1.57
CA GLU A 451 -35.85 -7.36 -2.29
C GLU A 451 -34.79 -8.11 -1.50
N ARG A 452 -35.12 -9.32 -1.03
CA ARG A 452 -34.19 -10.16 -0.30
C ARG A 452 -33.40 -11.03 -1.28
N LYS A 453 -32.07 -10.90 -1.27
CA LYS A 453 -31.12 -11.67 -2.08
C LYS A 453 -30.29 -12.56 -1.18
N ASP A 454 -29.86 -13.70 -1.72
CA ASP A 454 -29.00 -14.64 -1.01
C ASP A 454 -27.55 -14.62 -1.53
N ASP A 455 -27.31 -14.17 -2.76
CA ASP A 455 -25.97 -14.17 -3.37
C ASP A 455 -25.81 -13.12 -4.49
N SER A 456 -24.59 -12.95 -4.99
CA SER A 456 -24.23 -12.10 -6.14
C SER A 456 -23.04 -12.67 -6.93
N SER A 457 -23.09 -12.53 -8.27
CA SER A 457 -22.02 -12.91 -9.20
C SER A 457 -21.19 -11.72 -9.68
N TYR A 458 -21.00 -10.70 -8.84
CA TYR A 458 -20.25 -9.50 -9.22
C TYR A 458 -18.75 -9.80 -9.44
N ILE A 459 -18.19 -9.27 -10.53
CA ILE A 459 -16.77 -9.41 -10.88
C ILE A 459 -16.07 -8.06 -10.62
N PHE A 460 -14.98 -8.11 -9.87
CA PHE A 460 -14.13 -6.96 -9.52
C PHE A 460 -13.04 -6.70 -10.55
N ALA A 461 -12.44 -5.50 -10.52
CA ALA A 461 -11.22 -5.26 -11.28
C ALA A 461 -10.13 -6.25 -10.84
N ASN A 462 -9.31 -6.67 -11.80
CA ASN A 462 -8.17 -7.49 -11.49
C ASN A 462 -7.06 -6.63 -10.87
N SER A 463 -6.98 -6.66 -9.55
CA SER A 463 -5.91 -6.04 -8.76
C SER A 463 -5.01 -7.09 -8.09
N SER A 464 -4.91 -8.29 -8.68
CA SER A 464 -4.14 -9.41 -8.11
C SER A 464 -2.62 -9.20 -8.15
N GLY A 465 -2.15 -8.29 -9.00
CA GLY A 465 -0.74 -8.09 -9.38
C GLY A 465 -0.10 -9.25 -10.13
N ASN A 466 -0.89 -10.21 -10.62
CA ASN A 466 -0.40 -11.29 -11.46
C ASN A 466 0.07 -10.76 -12.83
N ALA A 467 0.88 -11.57 -13.51
CA ALA A 467 1.24 -11.37 -14.91
C ALA A 467 -0.02 -11.37 -15.79
N ILE A 468 -0.09 -10.43 -16.73
CA ILE A 468 -1.14 -10.36 -17.75
C ILE A 468 -0.77 -11.32 -18.88
N ASN A 469 -1.58 -12.37 -19.07
CA ASN A 469 -1.34 -13.38 -20.13
C ASN A 469 -2.29 -13.21 -21.32
N ASN A 470 -3.47 -12.62 -21.10
CA ASN A 470 -4.42 -12.30 -22.15
C ASN A 470 -4.01 -11.02 -22.90
N ASP A 471 -3.70 -11.15 -24.19
CA ASP A 471 -3.30 -10.05 -25.07
C ASP A 471 -4.28 -8.86 -25.08
N LYS A 472 -5.57 -9.11 -24.85
CA LYS A 472 -6.60 -8.06 -24.79
C LYS A 472 -6.46 -7.14 -23.57
N ASN A 473 -5.81 -7.63 -22.52
CA ASN A 473 -5.65 -6.92 -21.26
C ASN A 473 -4.31 -6.18 -21.18
N LEU A 474 -3.37 -6.45 -22.09
CA LEU A 474 -2.10 -5.74 -22.22
C LEU A 474 -2.32 -4.24 -22.43
N LYS A 475 -1.49 -3.41 -21.78
CA LYS A 475 -1.60 -1.94 -21.81
C LYS A 475 -0.55 -1.31 -22.71
N LEU A 476 0.48 -2.05 -23.10
CA LEU A 476 1.55 -1.56 -23.95
C LEU A 476 1.37 -1.88 -25.44
N THR A 477 0.24 -2.47 -25.87
CA THR A 477 -0.10 -2.69 -27.30
C THR A 477 -0.68 -1.46 -27.98
N ASP A 478 -0.44 -1.28 -29.28
CA ASP A 478 -0.89 -0.11 -30.04
C ASP A 478 -2.43 0.02 -30.03
N GLU A 479 -3.13 -1.11 -29.95
CA GLU A 479 -4.59 -1.19 -29.88
C GLU A 479 -5.16 -0.92 -28.48
N ALA A 480 -4.33 -0.86 -27.43
CA ALA A 480 -4.83 -0.62 -26.07
C ALA A 480 -5.43 0.78 -25.95
N LYS A 481 -6.65 0.85 -25.40
CA LYS A 481 -7.37 2.09 -25.12
C LYS A 481 -6.67 2.92 -24.04
N GLU A 482 -6.92 4.24 -24.00
CA GLU A 482 -6.53 5.05 -22.85
C GLU A 482 -7.17 4.50 -21.58
N ILE A 483 -6.39 4.36 -20.52
CA ILE A 483 -6.86 3.85 -19.22
C ILE A 483 -7.88 4.84 -18.65
N LEU A 484 -9.17 4.54 -18.80
CA LEU A 484 -10.26 5.21 -18.11
C LEU A 484 -10.51 4.51 -16.77
N LEU A 485 -10.89 5.26 -15.73
CA LEU A 485 -11.08 4.81 -14.33
C LEU A 485 -11.95 3.54 -14.12
N GLU A 486 -12.77 3.17 -15.10
CA GLU A 486 -13.60 1.94 -15.07
C GLU A 486 -13.24 0.89 -16.14
N GLU A 487 -12.35 1.16 -17.10
CA GLU A 487 -11.87 0.13 -18.04
C GLU A 487 -10.97 -0.92 -17.34
N GLU A 488 -10.61 -0.70 -16.07
CA GLU A 488 -10.08 -1.73 -15.16
C GLU A 488 -11.10 -2.84 -14.85
N ASN A 489 -12.41 -2.62 -15.06
CA ASN A 489 -13.47 -3.54 -14.64
C ASN A 489 -14.10 -4.34 -15.81
N GLU A 490 -13.72 -4.09 -17.06
CA GLU A 490 -14.22 -4.83 -18.24
C GLU A 490 -13.18 -5.84 -18.73
N GLU A 491 -12.89 -6.85 -17.93
CA GLU A 491 -12.10 -8.00 -18.37
C GLU A 491 -13.01 -9.14 -18.81
N THR A 492 -12.67 -9.78 -19.93
CA THR A 492 -13.35 -10.99 -20.41
C THR A 492 -13.16 -12.12 -19.39
N GLU A 493 -14.21 -12.93 -19.19
CA GLU A 493 -14.36 -14.07 -18.25
C GLU A 493 -13.25 -15.15 -18.26
N THR A 494 -12.15 -14.97 -18.97
CA THR A 494 -11.14 -16.00 -19.24
C THR A 494 -9.99 -16.08 -18.24
N GLU A 495 -9.81 -15.11 -17.34
CA GLU A 495 -8.80 -15.17 -16.26
C GLU A 495 -9.45 -14.98 -14.88
N THR A 496 -10.42 -15.84 -14.54
CA THR A 496 -10.88 -15.97 -13.15
C THR A 496 -9.78 -16.55 -12.25
N GLU A 497 -9.67 -16.02 -11.03
CA GLU A 497 -8.78 -16.46 -9.94
C GLU A 497 -8.78 -17.99 -9.76
N GLY A 498 -7.89 -18.71 -10.45
CA GLY A 498 -7.98 -20.18 -10.45
C GLY A 498 -6.99 -20.90 -11.34
N GLN A 499 -5.69 -20.60 -11.26
CA GLN A 499 -4.67 -21.60 -11.59
C GLN A 499 -3.84 -21.88 -10.34
N SER A 500 -4.27 -22.91 -9.60
CA SER A 500 -3.39 -23.66 -8.72
C SER A 500 -2.22 -24.17 -9.55
N VAL A 501 -1.00 -23.79 -9.18
CA VAL A 501 0.22 -24.43 -9.67
C VAL A 501 0.07 -25.94 -9.42
N LYS A 502 -0.01 -26.71 -10.52
CA LYS A 502 0.09 -28.17 -10.44
C LYS A 502 1.50 -28.48 -9.96
N ASN A 503 1.61 -29.06 -8.77
CA ASN A 503 2.82 -29.68 -8.28
C ASN A 503 3.16 -30.89 -9.15
N ASP A 504 4.09 -30.73 -10.09
CA ASP A 504 4.78 -31.86 -10.68
C ASP A 504 5.76 -32.42 -9.65
N VAL A 505 5.32 -33.49 -8.98
CA VAL A 505 6.13 -34.33 -8.11
C VAL A 505 7.17 -35.05 -8.98
N VAL A 506 8.34 -34.45 -9.14
CA VAL A 506 9.54 -35.18 -9.57
C VAL A 506 10.05 -35.96 -8.37
N THR A 507 9.70 -37.24 -8.34
CA THR A 507 10.23 -38.25 -7.43
C THR A 507 11.75 -38.36 -7.63
N LYS A 508 12.52 -37.83 -6.66
CA LYS A 508 13.93 -38.20 -6.49
C LYS A 508 14.11 -38.88 -5.14
N ASN A 509 14.53 -40.14 -5.22
CA ASN A 509 14.89 -41.03 -4.13
C ASN A 509 15.78 -40.34 -3.08
N THR A 510 15.27 -40.23 -1.86
CA THR A 510 16.06 -39.98 -0.65
C THR A 510 16.71 -41.28 -0.20
N LYS A 511 18.05 -41.32 -0.25
CA LYS A 511 18.83 -42.18 0.65
C LYS A 511 19.05 -41.40 1.94
N GLU A 512 18.65 -42.00 3.04
CA GLU A 512 18.92 -41.56 4.41
C GLU A 512 20.44 -41.45 4.64
N THR A 513 20.86 -40.30 5.15
CA THR A 513 22.10 -40.17 5.91
C THR A 513 21.85 -39.11 6.99
N GLU A 514 21.89 -39.57 8.23
CA GLU A 514 21.87 -38.77 9.46
C GLU A 514 23.02 -37.75 9.47
N ILE A 515 22.72 -36.48 9.75
CA ILE A 515 23.72 -35.51 10.22
C ILE A 515 23.10 -34.64 11.32
N ASP A 516 23.61 -34.91 12.52
CA ASP A 516 23.90 -34.05 13.67
C ASP A 516 23.33 -32.62 13.73
N THR A 517 22.70 -32.37 14.88
CA THR A 517 22.24 -31.07 15.39
C THR A 517 23.38 -30.08 15.59
N MET A 518 23.35 -28.95 14.90
CA MET A 518 24.06 -27.73 15.30
C MET A 518 23.11 -26.53 15.32
N ASN A 519 23.15 -25.82 16.46
CA ASN A 519 22.37 -24.65 16.85
C ASN A 519 22.30 -23.54 15.79
N THR A 520 21.08 -23.10 15.48
CA THR A 520 20.79 -21.75 14.94
C THR A 520 19.57 -21.18 15.66
N SER A 521 19.83 -20.51 16.79
CA SER A 521 18.94 -19.52 17.36
C SER A 521 19.30 -18.17 16.75
N ASP A 522 18.39 -17.58 15.98
CA ASP A 522 18.11 -16.15 15.91
C ASP A 522 17.26 -15.89 14.65
N LEU A 523 16.10 -15.26 14.86
CA LEU A 523 15.06 -14.87 13.89
C LEU A 523 13.89 -15.85 13.70
N ASP A 524 13.19 -16.17 14.79
CA ASP A 524 11.79 -16.61 14.70
C ASP A 524 10.90 -15.39 14.42
N PHE A 525 10.37 -15.33 13.20
CA PHE A 525 9.39 -14.36 12.73
C PHE A 525 8.01 -15.00 12.63
N ASP A 526 7.45 -15.43 13.76
CA ASP A 526 6.03 -15.72 13.92
C ASP A 526 5.65 -15.60 15.41
N GLU A 527 5.30 -14.39 15.85
CA GLU A 527 4.45 -14.11 17.02
C GLU A 527 3.67 -12.80 16.86
#